data_AF-A0A8B3S177-F1
#
_entry.id   AF-A0A8B3S177-F1
#
_cell.length_a   1.000
_cell.length_b   1.000
_cell.length_c   1.000
_cell.angle_alpha   90.00
_cell.angle_beta   90.00
_cell.angle_gamma   90.00
#
_symmetry.space_group_name_H-M   'P 1'
#
loop_
_entity.id
_entity.type
_entity.pdbx_description
1 polymer ?
#
loop_
_entity_poly.entity_id
_entity_poly.type
_entity_poly.pdbx_seq_one_letter_code
_entity_poly.pdbx_strand_id
1 'polypeptide(L)'
;MKNEKPVIFVSHAATDKPIAEILKAEIDRVFANGVHVFASSVPGVMKPGSDWLNSVKENLDKAKAVVVLMTPVSINRPWIWFEVGASWSKMTEGKGRIYPLCAPEIEFSELPEPLSRLQALSLGKAEHIKLFFQTLCDQFGFGNMKGFKGSAIKSRLPKYTELKLDSKDLDTGTIYTGPYGVYSSDELKEVLDEEYLYNEHHNYTKYSTLYKDRDSSVFMGKLVHYQKLDERLELPQGTAKKYLKEVAKRYDLEPYQEWENSIRFASRE
;
A
#
# COMPACT_ATOMS: atom_id res chain seq x y z
N MET A 1 -22.41 -14.27 -31.93
CA MET A 1 -21.61 -14.29 -30.68
C MET A 1 -21.92 -13.00 -29.92
N LYS A 2 -22.35 -13.04 -28.66
CA LYS A 2 -22.45 -11.82 -27.85
C LYS A 2 -21.03 -11.27 -27.70
N ASN A 3 -20.75 -10.07 -28.21
CA ASN A 3 -19.49 -9.39 -27.89
C ASN A 3 -19.44 -9.22 -26.36
N GLU A 4 -18.49 -9.88 -25.70
CA GLU A 4 -18.23 -9.61 -24.29
C GLU A 4 -17.76 -8.16 -24.14
N LYS A 5 -18.29 -7.47 -23.13
CA LYS A 5 -17.91 -6.08 -22.85
C LYS A 5 -16.44 -6.04 -22.39
N PRO A 6 -15.64 -5.06 -22.84
CA PRO A 6 -14.30 -4.87 -22.30
C PRO A 6 -14.35 -4.66 -20.78
N VAL A 7 -13.40 -5.25 -20.05
CA VAL A 7 -13.35 -5.16 -18.59
C VAL A 7 -12.39 -4.05 -18.15
N ILE A 8 -12.84 -3.20 -17.24
CA ILE A 8 -12.03 -2.27 -16.46
C ILE A 8 -11.99 -2.80 -15.03
N PHE A 9 -10.81 -3.16 -14.55
CA PHE A 9 -10.59 -3.61 -13.19
C PHE A 9 -10.18 -2.42 -12.32
N VAL A 10 -10.85 -2.19 -11.19
CA VAL A 10 -10.52 -1.13 -10.24
C VAL A 10 -9.94 -1.75 -8.97
N SER A 11 -8.61 -1.71 -8.87
CA SER A 11 -7.83 -2.14 -7.70
C SER A 11 -7.82 -0.99 -6.67
N HIS A 12 -8.29 -1.27 -5.45
CA HIS A 12 -8.46 -0.27 -4.39
C HIS A 12 -8.61 -0.93 -3.01
N ALA A 13 -8.27 -0.20 -1.93
CA ALA A 13 -8.49 -0.68 -0.58
C ALA A 13 -10.00 -0.66 -0.23
N ALA A 14 -10.44 -1.42 0.78
CA ALA A 14 -11.86 -1.45 1.15
C ALA A 14 -12.38 -0.06 1.59
N THR A 15 -11.53 0.72 2.26
CA THR A 15 -11.74 2.12 2.68
C THR A 15 -11.97 3.04 1.49
N ASP A 16 -11.36 2.74 0.33
CA ASP A 16 -11.46 3.56 -0.88
C ASP A 16 -12.73 3.26 -1.69
N LYS A 17 -13.59 2.36 -1.22
CA LYS A 17 -14.84 1.97 -1.89
C LYS A 17 -15.68 3.17 -2.37
N PRO A 18 -15.90 4.25 -1.59
CA PRO A 18 -16.66 5.40 -2.07
C PRO A 18 -16.04 6.06 -3.31
N ILE A 19 -14.70 6.11 -3.39
CA ILE A 19 -13.97 6.63 -4.57
C ILE A 19 -14.19 5.70 -5.77
N ALA A 20 -14.06 4.39 -5.56
CA ALA A 20 -14.29 3.38 -6.60
C ALA A 20 -15.73 3.42 -7.15
N GLU A 21 -16.73 3.62 -6.29
CA GLU A 21 -18.14 3.75 -6.68
C GLU A 21 -18.40 4.99 -7.55
N ILE A 22 -17.79 6.14 -7.20
CA ILE A 22 -17.88 7.37 -8.00
C ILE A 22 -17.24 7.17 -9.37
N LEU A 23 -16.04 6.58 -9.43
CA LEU A 23 -15.37 6.30 -10.70
C LEU A 23 -16.18 5.32 -11.54
N LYS A 24 -16.70 4.25 -10.94
CA LYS A 24 -17.55 3.29 -11.61
C LYS A 24 -18.78 3.96 -12.23
N ALA A 25 -19.51 4.76 -11.46
CA ALA A 25 -20.70 5.45 -11.96
C ALA A 25 -20.38 6.38 -13.13
N GLU A 26 -19.23 7.07 -13.08
CA GLU A 26 -18.79 7.94 -14.17
C GLU A 26 -18.31 7.17 -15.41
N ILE A 27 -17.62 6.05 -15.22
CA ILE A 27 -17.25 5.16 -16.34
C ILE A 27 -18.52 4.60 -16.99
N ASP A 28 -19.46 4.09 -16.20
CA ASP A 28 -20.74 3.57 -16.71
C ASP A 28 -21.50 4.65 -17.51
N ARG A 29 -21.47 5.91 -17.05
CA ARG A 29 -22.04 7.06 -17.76
C ARG A 29 -21.31 7.35 -19.07
N VAL A 30 -19.98 7.50 -19.04
CA VAL A 30 -19.16 7.86 -20.21
C VAL A 30 -19.26 6.80 -21.29
N PHE A 31 -19.31 5.52 -20.92
CA PHE A 31 -19.35 4.41 -21.86
C PHE A 31 -20.78 3.90 -22.13
N ALA A 32 -21.82 4.53 -21.57
CA ALA A 32 -23.21 4.08 -21.66
C ALA A 32 -23.39 2.59 -21.30
N ASN A 33 -22.71 2.15 -20.23
CA ASN A 33 -22.61 0.74 -19.80
C ASN A 33 -22.00 -0.21 -20.86
N GLY A 34 -21.25 0.30 -21.84
CA GLY A 34 -20.59 -0.47 -22.89
C GLY A 34 -19.33 -1.21 -22.44
N VAL A 35 -18.80 -0.87 -21.26
CA VAL A 35 -17.71 -1.59 -20.57
C VAL A 35 -18.24 -2.26 -19.30
N HIS A 36 -17.52 -3.25 -18.81
CA HIS A 36 -17.78 -3.88 -17.51
C HIS A 36 -16.76 -3.37 -16.50
N VAL A 37 -17.22 -2.64 -15.48
CA VAL A 37 -16.35 -2.20 -14.37
C VAL A 37 -16.42 -3.21 -13.24
N PHE A 38 -15.30 -3.84 -12.94
CA PHE A 38 -15.14 -4.78 -11.84
C PHE A 38 -14.37 -4.13 -10.68
N ALA A 39 -14.96 -4.16 -9.49
CA ALA A 39 -14.36 -3.67 -8.25
C ALA A 39 -14.82 -4.60 -7.12
N SER A 40 -13.88 -5.34 -6.51
CA SER A 40 -14.20 -6.47 -5.62
C SER A 40 -14.93 -6.07 -4.32
N SER A 41 -14.77 -4.82 -3.86
CA SER A 41 -15.46 -4.30 -2.67
C SER A 41 -16.87 -3.74 -2.97
N VAL A 42 -17.24 -3.58 -4.25
CA VAL A 42 -18.51 -2.97 -4.66
C VAL A 42 -19.61 -4.03 -4.67
N PRO A 43 -20.71 -3.85 -3.89
CA PRO A 43 -21.82 -4.80 -3.83
C PRO A 43 -22.44 -5.08 -5.20
N GLY A 44 -22.86 -6.32 -5.43
CA GLY A 44 -23.54 -6.73 -6.68
C GLY A 44 -22.62 -7.12 -7.83
N VAL A 45 -21.30 -7.02 -7.65
CA VAL A 45 -20.30 -7.45 -8.65
C VAL A 45 -20.00 -8.97 -8.56
N MET A 46 -20.18 -9.57 -7.38
CA MET A 46 -19.98 -11.01 -7.15
C MET A 46 -21.28 -11.73 -6.84
N LYS A 47 -21.39 -12.99 -7.30
CA LYS A 47 -22.53 -13.85 -7.00
C LYS A 47 -22.36 -14.50 -5.62
N PRO A 48 -23.41 -14.60 -4.79
CA PRO A 48 -23.35 -15.39 -3.57
C PRO A 48 -22.87 -16.82 -3.86
N GLY A 49 -21.87 -17.31 -3.13
CA GLY A 49 -21.29 -18.65 -3.29
C GLY A 49 -20.14 -18.78 -4.31
N SER A 50 -19.73 -17.70 -4.99
CA SER A 50 -18.54 -17.72 -5.85
C SER A 50 -17.24 -17.66 -5.05
N ASP A 51 -16.22 -18.40 -5.46
CA ASP A 51 -14.85 -18.19 -5.00
C ASP A 51 -14.39 -16.78 -5.39
N TRP A 52 -14.17 -15.96 -4.37
CA TRP A 52 -13.77 -14.56 -4.49
C TRP A 52 -12.46 -14.41 -5.25
N LEU A 53 -11.47 -15.27 -4.97
CA LEU A 53 -10.14 -15.18 -5.57
C LEU A 53 -10.18 -15.57 -7.04
N ASN A 54 -10.92 -16.62 -7.39
CA ASN A 54 -11.13 -16.99 -8.79
C ASN A 54 -11.83 -15.87 -9.56
N SER A 55 -12.83 -15.22 -8.96
CA SER A 55 -13.52 -14.09 -9.57
C SER A 55 -12.58 -12.90 -9.82
N VAL A 56 -11.69 -12.58 -8.87
CA VAL A 56 -10.66 -11.54 -9.05
C VAL A 56 -9.72 -11.91 -10.19
N LYS A 57 -9.21 -13.15 -10.20
CA LYS A 57 -8.30 -13.65 -11.25
C LYS A 57 -8.93 -13.59 -12.65
N GLU A 58 -10.17 -14.05 -12.80
CA GLU A 58 -10.89 -14.01 -14.08
C GLU A 58 -11.07 -12.59 -14.59
N ASN A 59 -11.40 -11.63 -13.71
CA ASN A 59 -11.60 -10.25 -14.10
C ASN A 59 -10.29 -9.54 -14.43
N LEU A 60 -9.19 -9.82 -13.72
CA LEU A 60 -7.86 -9.35 -14.08
C LEU A 60 -7.41 -9.91 -15.44
N ASP A 61 -7.66 -11.19 -15.71
CA ASP A 61 -7.31 -11.81 -16.99
C ASP A 61 -8.16 -11.28 -18.16
N LYS A 62 -9.40 -10.86 -17.91
CA LYS A 62 -10.23 -10.18 -18.92
C LYS A 62 -9.96 -8.69 -19.04
N ALA A 63 -9.36 -8.07 -18.02
CA ALA A 63 -9.15 -6.64 -17.96
C ALA A 63 -8.35 -6.12 -19.16
N LYS A 64 -8.83 -5.01 -19.74
CA LYS A 64 -8.11 -4.20 -20.71
C LYS A 64 -7.58 -2.92 -20.09
N ALA A 65 -8.18 -2.45 -19.01
CA ALA A 65 -7.64 -1.39 -18.16
C ALA A 65 -7.63 -1.85 -16.71
N VAL A 66 -6.52 -1.63 -16.01
CA VAL A 66 -6.41 -1.80 -14.55
C VAL A 66 -6.20 -0.41 -13.96
N VAL A 67 -7.21 0.08 -13.26
CA VAL A 67 -7.20 1.34 -12.53
C VAL A 67 -6.75 1.04 -11.11
N VAL A 68 -5.64 1.65 -10.69
CA VAL A 68 -5.07 1.41 -9.36
C VAL A 68 -5.27 2.68 -8.53
N LEU A 69 -6.16 2.63 -7.54
CA LEU A 69 -6.38 3.74 -6.62
C LEU A 69 -5.26 3.77 -5.60
N MET A 70 -4.45 4.83 -5.63
CA MET A 70 -3.32 5.05 -4.72
C MET A 70 -3.69 6.10 -3.69
N THR A 71 -3.87 5.64 -2.46
CA THR A 71 -4.27 6.43 -1.30
C THR A 71 -3.33 6.11 -0.13
N PRO A 72 -3.30 6.92 0.94
CA PRO A 72 -2.48 6.60 2.12
C PRO A 72 -2.69 5.19 2.69
N VAL A 73 -3.89 4.62 2.56
CA VAL A 73 -4.20 3.24 2.97
C VAL A 73 -3.79 2.22 1.90
N SER A 74 -4.05 2.50 0.62
CA SER A 74 -3.82 1.50 -0.44
C SER A 74 -2.37 1.34 -0.87
N ILE A 75 -1.54 2.37 -0.69
CA ILE A 75 -0.14 2.36 -1.14
C ILE A 75 0.70 1.26 -0.47
N ASN A 76 0.36 0.90 0.78
CA ASN A 76 1.05 -0.13 1.56
C ASN A 76 0.27 -1.45 1.62
N ARG A 77 -0.80 -1.63 0.82
CA ARG A 77 -1.61 -2.86 0.82
C ARG A 77 -0.96 -3.96 -0.02
N PRO A 78 -0.55 -5.11 0.55
CA PRO A 78 0.02 -6.21 -0.22
C PRO A 78 -0.92 -6.70 -1.33
N TRP A 79 -2.23 -6.72 -1.05
CA TRP A 79 -3.22 -7.17 -2.03
C TRP A 79 -3.27 -6.31 -3.30
N ILE A 80 -3.11 -5.00 -3.17
CA ILE A 80 -3.07 -4.09 -4.34
C ILE A 80 -1.86 -4.43 -5.20
N TRP A 81 -0.70 -4.64 -4.58
CA TRP A 81 0.53 -5.04 -5.27
C TRP A 81 0.43 -6.43 -5.90
N PHE A 82 -0.31 -7.36 -5.29
CA PHE A 82 -0.62 -8.66 -5.88
C PHE A 82 -1.43 -8.49 -7.18
N GLU A 83 -2.47 -7.66 -7.19
CA GLU A 83 -3.29 -7.39 -8.39
C GLU A 83 -2.50 -6.66 -9.49
N VAL A 84 -1.65 -5.69 -9.11
CA VAL A 84 -0.73 -5.00 -10.02
C VAL A 84 0.26 -6.00 -10.62
N GLY A 85 0.91 -6.83 -9.80
CA GLY A 85 1.86 -7.85 -10.25
C GLY A 85 1.21 -8.87 -11.19
N ALA A 86 0.02 -9.36 -10.85
CA ALA A 86 -0.73 -10.31 -11.67
C ALA A 86 -1.11 -9.76 -13.05
N SER A 87 -1.30 -8.45 -13.18
CA SER A 87 -1.63 -7.80 -14.45
C SER A 87 -0.40 -7.28 -15.21
N TRP A 88 0.74 -7.11 -14.55
CA TRP A 88 1.89 -6.34 -15.05
C TRP A 88 2.38 -6.76 -16.43
N SER A 89 2.81 -8.02 -16.60
CA SER A 89 3.37 -8.53 -17.86
C SER A 89 2.40 -8.32 -19.03
N LYS A 90 1.15 -8.76 -18.86
CA LYS A 90 0.10 -8.63 -19.88
C LYS A 90 -0.12 -7.16 -20.29
N MET A 91 -0.14 -6.23 -19.33
CA MET A 91 -0.34 -4.82 -19.64
C MET A 91 0.88 -4.20 -20.34
N THR A 92 2.09 -4.56 -19.92
CA THR A 92 3.32 -4.09 -20.59
C THR A 92 3.53 -4.67 -21.99
N GLU A 93 2.92 -5.83 -22.30
CA GLU A 93 2.88 -6.42 -23.65
C GLU A 93 1.84 -5.77 -24.58
N GLY A 94 1.19 -4.68 -24.16
CA GLY A 94 0.23 -3.94 -24.97
C GLY A 94 -1.16 -4.56 -25.07
N LYS A 95 -1.47 -5.60 -24.26
CA LYS A 95 -2.82 -6.21 -24.22
C LYS A 95 -3.82 -5.40 -23.39
N GLY A 96 -3.36 -4.32 -22.75
CA GLY A 96 -4.12 -3.38 -21.95
C GLY A 96 -3.21 -2.32 -21.32
N ARG A 97 -3.70 -1.59 -20.32
CA ARG A 97 -2.95 -0.52 -19.63
C ARG A 97 -3.23 -0.51 -18.13
N ILE A 98 -2.24 -0.06 -17.35
CA ILE A 98 -2.37 0.22 -15.92
C ILE A 98 -2.44 1.74 -15.75
N TYR A 99 -3.40 2.21 -14.95
CA TYR A 99 -3.65 3.61 -14.66
C TYR A 99 -3.54 3.87 -13.16
N PRO A 100 -2.38 4.33 -12.65
CA PRO A 100 -2.27 4.79 -11.28
C PRO A 100 -3.05 6.10 -11.11
N LEU A 101 -4.05 6.08 -10.23
CA LEU A 101 -4.84 7.26 -9.86
C LEU A 101 -4.56 7.59 -8.39
N CYS A 102 -3.78 8.64 -8.15
CA CYS A 102 -3.42 9.09 -6.81
C CYS A 102 -4.52 9.95 -6.20
N ALA A 103 -4.87 9.67 -4.94
CA ALA A 103 -5.57 10.61 -4.09
C ALA A 103 -4.76 11.91 -3.95
N PRO A 104 -5.41 13.05 -3.61
CA PRO A 104 -4.72 14.32 -3.39
C PRO A 104 -3.54 14.25 -2.39
N GLU A 105 -3.58 13.30 -1.46
CA GLU A 105 -2.61 13.10 -0.38
C GLU A 105 -1.39 12.26 -0.79
N ILE A 106 -1.36 11.71 -2.02
CA ILE A 106 -0.24 10.92 -2.52
C ILE A 106 0.41 11.66 -3.69
N GLU A 107 1.66 12.04 -3.51
CA GLU A 107 2.49 12.58 -4.58
C GLU A 107 3.04 11.45 -5.46
N PHE A 108 3.31 11.77 -6.73
CA PHE A 108 3.79 10.76 -7.68
C PHE A 108 5.16 10.19 -7.32
N SER A 109 6.00 10.98 -6.65
CA SER A 109 7.31 10.55 -6.13
C SER A 109 7.22 9.54 -5.00
N GLU A 110 6.06 9.39 -4.36
CA GLU A 110 5.84 8.43 -3.28
C GLU A 110 5.42 7.05 -3.80
N LEU A 111 5.07 6.95 -5.10
CA LEU A 111 4.66 5.68 -5.68
C LEU A 111 5.82 4.67 -5.67
N PRO A 112 5.63 3.48 -5.10
CA PRO A 112 6.64 2.42 -5.18
C PRO A 112 6.77 1.85 -6.59
N GLU A 113 7.92 1.23 -6.83
CA GLU A 113 8.10 0.39 -8.02
C GLU A 113 7.09 -0.79 -8.00
N PRO A 114 6.52 -1.18 -9.16
CA PRO A 114 6.80 -0.63 -10.48
C PRO A 114 5.86 0.52 -10.93
N LEU A 115 4.95 0.99 -10.08
CA LEU A 115 3.97 2.02 -10.46
C LEU A 115 4.61 3.40 -10.68
N SER A 116 5.71 3.71 -9.99
CA SER A 116 6.58 4.89 -10.25
C SER A 116 7.01 5.03 -11.71
N ARG A 117 7.10 3.92 -12.46
CA ARG A 117 7.50 3.91 -13.87
C ARG A 117 6.38 4.32 -14.82
N LEU A 118 5.15 4.42 -14.32
CA LEU A 118 3.98 4.77 -15.11
C LEU A 118 3.62 6.24 -14.91
N GLN A 119 3.01 6.85 -15.93
CA GLN A 119 2.48 8.20 -15.81
C GLN A 119 1.19 8.18 -14.97
N ALA A 120 1.33 8.47 -13.68
CA ALA A 120 0.20 8.59 -12.76
C ALA A 120 -0.64 9.84 -13.01
N LEU A 121 -1.91 9.77 -12.59
CA LEU A 121 -2.86 10.88 -12.64
C LEU A 121 -3.35 11.18 -11.22
N SER A 122 -3.68 12.45 -10.94
CA SER A 122 -4.11 12.88 -9.60
C SER A 122 -5.60 13.15 -9.61
N LEU A 123 -6.33 12.54 -8.68
CA LEU A 123 -7.74 12.81 -8.43
C LEU A 123 -7.95 14.19 -7.77
N GLY A 124 -6.88 14.81 -7.25
CA GLY A 124 -6.89 16.19 -6.78
C GLY A 124 -6.93 17.23 -7.91
N LYS A 125 -6.73 16.83 -9.17
CA LYS A 125 -6.59 17.71 -10.33
C LYS A 125 -7.69 17.44 -11.34
N ALA A 126 -8.54 18.43 -11.62
CA ALA A 126 -9.70 18.27 -12.51
C ALA A 126 -9.28 17.95 -13.95
N GLU A 127 -8.16 18.52 -14.37
CA GLU A 127 -7.46 18.28 -15.63
C GLU A 127 -6.97 16.83 -15.75
N HIS A 128 -6.40 16.26 -14.69
CA HIS A 128 -5.95 14.87 -14.66
C HIS A 128 -7.14 13.89 -14.69
N ILE A 129 -8.22 14.18 -13.97
CA ILE A 129 -9.46 13.40 -14.07
C ILE A 129 -9.99 13.42 -15.50
N LYS A 130 -10.06 14.58 -16.16
CA LYS A 130 -10.51 14.66 -17.55
C LYS A 130 -9.58 13.87 -18.49
N LEU A 131 -8.27 13.98 -18.30
CA LEU A 131 -7.27 13.25 -19.07
C LEU A 131 -7.42 11.73 -18.92
N PHE A 132 -7.67 11.25 -17.70
CA PHE A 132 -7.91 9.82 -17.43
C PHE A 132 -9.06 9.28 -18.29
N PHE A 133 -10.23 9.91 -18.23
CA PHE A 133 -11.39 9.46 -19.00
C PHE A 133 -11.21 9.62 -20.51
N GLN A 134 -10.52 10.68 -20.97
CA GLN A 134 -10.16 10.81 -22.37
C GLN A 134 -9.28 9.62 -22.82
N THR A 135 -8.29 9.26 -22.01
CA THR A 135 -7.36 8.17 -22.32
C THR A 135 -8.07 6.82 -22.34
N LEU A 136 -9.06 6.60 -21.48
CA LEU A 136 -9.93 5.42 -21.55
C LEU A 136 -10.74 5.40 -22.85
N CYS A 137 -11.38 6.51 -23.24
CA CYS A 137 -12.13 6.59 -24.49
C CYS A 137 -11.23 6.29 -25.70
N ASP A 138 -10.02 6.86 -25.72
CA ASP A 138 -9.04 6.63 -26.77
C ASP A 138 -8.58 5.16 -26.80
N GLN A 139 -8.36 4.55 -25.64
CA GLN A 139 -7.97 3.14 -25.53
C GLN A 139 -9.07 2.21 -26.07
N PHE A 140 -10.33 2.45 -25.71
CA PHE A 140 -11.44 1.59 -26.10
C PHE A 140 -11.99 1.91 -27.50
N GLY A 141 -11.69 3.09 -28.04
CA GLY A 141 -12.18 3.56 -29.34
C GLY A 141 -13.64 4.02 -29.32
N PHE A 142 -14.26 4.15 -28.15
CA PHE A 142 -15.61 4.66 -27.97
C PHE A 142 -15.79 5.29 -26.58
N GLY A 143 -16.89 6.03 -26.38
CA GLY A 143 -17.19 6.76 -25.15
C GLY A 143 -17.65 8.19 -25.46
N ASN A 144 -18.43 8.78 -24.55
CA ASN A 144 -19.00 10.10 -24.74
C ASN A 144 -18.61 11.04 -23.60
N MET A 145 -17.74 12.00 -23.94
CA MET A 145 -17.26 13.03 -23.02
C MET A 145 -18.05 14.34 -23.11
N LYS A 146 -19.19 14.38 -23.82
CA LYS A 146 -20.01 15.60 -23.96
C LYS A 146 -20.50 16.06 -22.59
N GLY A 147 -20.21 17.31 -22.25
CA GLY A 147 -20.56 17.90 -20.95
C GLY A 147 -19.75 17.36 -19.77
N PHE A 148 -18.72 16.54 -20.01
CA PHE A 148 -17.85 16.02 -18.95
C PHE A 148 -17.05 17.15 -18.30
N LYS A 149 -17.12 17.23 -16.96
CA LYS A 149 -16.37 18.18 -16.14
C LYS A 149 -15.62 17.43 -15.05
N GLY A 150 -14.29 17.40 -15.13
CA GLY A 150 -13.46 16.77 -14.09
C GLY A 150 -13.65 17.40 -12.71
N SER A 151 -13.96 18.71 -12.66
CA SER A 151 -14.27 19.42 -11.41
C SER A 151 -15.52 18.89 -10.71
N ALA A 152 -16.53 18.43 -11.45
CA ALA A 152 -17.76 17.86 -10.88
C ALA A 152 -17.55 16.45 -10.30
N ILE A 153 -16.54 15.72 -10.76
CA ILE A 153 -16.12 14.46 -10.16
C ILE A 153 -15.30 14.76 -8.92
N LYS A 154 -14.30 15.65 -9.03
CA LYS A 154 -13.47 16.09 -7.91
C LYS A 154 -14.30 16.56 -6.71
N SER A 155 -15.37 17.32 -6.95
CA SER A 155 -16.25 17.80 -5.88
C SER A 155 -17.10 16.72 -5.20
N ARG A 156 -17.30 15.57 -5.85
CA ARG A 156 -18.01 14.41 -5.28
C ARG A 156 -17.09 13.45 -4.56
N LEU A 157 -15.79 13.49 -4.86
CA LEU A 157 -14.82 12.67 -4.16
C LEU A 157 -14.84 13.05 -2.67
N PRO A 158 -14.96 12.06 -1.76
CA PRO A 158 -14.84 12.33 -0.35
C PRO A 158 -13.44 12.86 -0.06
N LYS A 159 -13.31 13.74 0.93
CA LYS A 159 -11.98 14.05 1.44
C LYS A 159 -11.42 12.80 2.09
N TYR A 160 -10.14 12.53 1.84
CA TYR A 160 -9.53 11.32 2.37
C TYR A 160 -9.58 11.27 3.91
N THR A 161 -9.39 12.42 4.56
CA THR A 161 -9.48 12.58 6.03
C THR A 161 -10.86 12.24 6.61
N GLU A 162 -11.91 12.19 5.78
CA GLU A 162 -13.28 11.89 6.21
C GLU A 162 -13.65 10.42 5.97
N LEU A 163 -12.79 9.64 5.30
CA LEU A 163 -13.00 8.21 5.09
C LEU A 163 -12.78 7.43 6.39
N LYS A 164 -13.74 6.58 6.74
CA LYS A 164 -13.60 5.65 7.87
C LYS A 164 -12.82 4.43 7.42
N LEU A 165 -11.72 4.14 8.10
CA LEU A 165 -10.92 2.93 7.87
C LEU A 165 -11.81 1.68 8.02
N ASP A 166 -11.82 0.83 7.01
CA ASP A 166 -12.50 -0.46 7.06
C ASP A 166 -11.66 -1.44 7.89
N SER A 167 -12.29 -2.28 8.73
CA SER A 167 -11.54 -3.25 9.54
C SER A 167 -10.80 -4.27 8.67
N LYS A 168 -11.34 -4.60 7.50
CA LYS A 168 -10.64 -5.46 6.52
C LYS A 168 -9.33 -4.84 6.10
N ASP A 169 -9.25 -3.53 6.07
CA ASP A 169 -8.03 -2.80 5.77
C ASP A 169 -7.07 -2.75 6.99
N LEU A 170 -7.52 -3.03 8.19
CA LEU A 170 -6.60 -3.20 9.32
C LEU A 170 -6.02 -4.62 9.30
N ASP A 171 -6.83 -5.60 8.92
CA ASP A 171 -6.48 -7.03 9.03
C ASP A 171 -5.77 -7.62 7.79
N THR A 172 -5.96 -7.03 6.60
CA THR A 172 -5.41 -7.58 5.32
C THR A 172 -3.97 -7.15 5.01
N GLY A 173 -3.35 -6.35 5.89
CA GLY A 173 -1.98 -5.85 5.72
C GLY A 173 -0.89 -6.75 6.29
N THR A 174 -1.26 -7.69 7.17
CA THR A 174 -0.31 -8.59 7.82
C THR A 174 -0.38 -9.97 7.18
N ILE A 175 0.54 -10.25 6.26
CA ILE A 175 1.02 -11.64 6.02
C ILE A 175 1.66 -12.17 7.32
N TYR A 176 2.04 -11.26 8.21
CA TYR A 176 2.48 -11.55 9.56
C TYR A 176 1.41 -12.33 10.33
N THR A 177 1.71 -13.60 10.57
CA THR A 177 0.93 -14.54 11.39
C THR A 177 1.58 -14.76 12.75
N GLY A 178 2.55 -13.93 13.11
CA GLY A 178 3.28 -14.04 14.36
C GLY A 178 2.47 -13.57 15.57
N PRO A 179 3.02 -13.77 16.77
CA PRO A 179 2.29 -13.64 18.04
C PRO A 179 1.79 -12.21 18.34
N TYR A 180 2.33 -11.19 17.68
CA TYR A 180 2.10 -9.78 18.01
C TYR A 180 1.14 -9.06 17.05
N GLY A 181 0.31 -9.79 16.30
CA GLY A 181 -0.49 -9.21 15.21
C GLY A 181 -1.57 -8.23 15.68
N VAL A 182 -1.98 -8.35 16.95
CA VAL A 182 -3.00 -7.51 17.60
C VAL A 182 -2.40 -6.48 18.56
N TYR A 183 -1.07 -6.43 18.68
CA TYR A 183 -0.39 -5.59 19.67
C TYR A 183 -0.46 -4.12 19.24
N SER A 184 -0.76 -3.27 20.20
CA SER A 184 -0.69 -1.81 20.06
C SER A 184 0.75 -1.33 19.89
N SER A 185 0.91 -0.04 19.52
CA SER A 185 2.24 0.55 19.36
C SER A 185 3.08 0.52 20.63
N ASP A 186 2.45 0.63 21.80
CA ASP A 186 3.16 0.63 23.07
C ASP A 186 3.53 -0.80 23.47
N GLU A 187 2.65 -1.78 23.25
CA GLU A 187 2.98 -3.20 23.46
C GLU A 187 4.13 -3.66 22.56
N LEU A 188 4.18 -3.22 21.29
CA LEU A 188 5.29 -3.53 20.39
C LEU A 188 6.62 -2.88 20.83
N LYS A 189 6.58 -1.70 21.46
CA LYS A 189 7.77 -1.07 22.06
C LYS A 189 8.27 -1.88 23.25
N GLU A 190 7.38 -2.38 24.10
CA GLU A 190 7.75 -3.24 25.23
C GLU A 190 8.41 -4.53 24.75
N VAL A 191 7.91 -5.18 23.68
CA VAL A 191 8.58 -6.35 23.10
C VAL A 191 9.99 -6.03 22.60
N LEU A 192 10.18 -4.89 21.90
CA LEU A 192 11.51 -4.44 21.47
C LEU A 192 12.45 -4.15 22.65
N ASP A 193 11.90 -3.69 23.78
CA ASP A 193 12.65 -3.43 24.99
C ASP A 193 13.09 -4.74 25.65
N GLU A 194 12.12 -5.54 26.09
CA GLU A 194 12.32 -6.74 26.89
C GLU A 194 13.13 -7.81 26.13
N GLU A 195 12.77 -8.08 24.88
CA GLU A 195 13.37 -9.18 24.12
C GLU A 195 14.71 -8.80 23.47
N TYR A 196 15.02 -7.51 23.35
CA TYR A 196 16.26 -7.07 22.71
C TYR A 196 17.11 -6.11 23.53
N LEU A 197 16.67 -4.88 23.77
CA LEU A 197 17.52 -3.85 24.37
C LEU A 197 17.87 -4.15 25.83
N TYR A 198 16.92 -4.63 26.62
CA TYR A 198 17.14 -5.07 27.98
C TYR A 198 18.19 -6.19 28.05
N ASN A 199 18.03 -7.21 27.20
CA ASN A 199 18.95 -8.35 27.12
C ASN A 199 20.36 -7.93 26.70
N GLU A 200 20.49 -7.06 25.69
CA GLU A 200 21.79 -6.51 25.27
C GLU A 200 22.43 -5.67 26.39
N HIS A 201 21.64 -4.86 27.10
CA HIS A 201 22.13 -4.02 28.20
C HIS A 201 22.60 -4.88 29.39
N HIS A 202 21.82 -5.91 29.76
CA HIS A 202 22.19 -6.83 30.82
C HIS A 202 23.50 -7.56 30.50
N ASN A 203 23.66 -8.03 29.26
CA ASN A 203 24.89 -8.69 28.83
C ASN A 203 26.07 -7.73 28.78
N TYR A 204 25.86 -6.52 28.26
CA TYR A 204 26.88 -5.47 28.20
C TYR A 204 27.42 -5.11 29.59
N THR A 205 26.53 -4.87 30.57
CA THR A 205 26.91 -4.51 31.94
C THR A 205 27.60 -5.64 32.69
N LYS A 206 27.17 -6.90 32.48
CA LYS A 206 27.68 -8.08 33.20
C LYS A 206 28.98 -8.63 32.61
N TYR A 207 29.17 -8.52 31.29
CA TYR A 207 30.25 -9.15 30.55
C TYR A 207 31.08 -8.15 29.75
N SER A 208 31.12 -6.88 30.16
CA SER A 208 31.80 -5.78 29.44
C SER A 208 33.25 -6.10 29.04
N THR A 209 33.94 -6.99 29.75
CA THR A 209 35.30 -7.45 29.44
C THR A 209 35.39 -8.44 28.27
N LEU A 210 34.31 -9.17 27.95
CA LEU A 210 34.19 -10.10 26.82
C LEU A 210 33.80 -9.37 25.53
N TYR A 211 33.05 -8.30 25.65
CA TYR A 211 32.63 -7.44 24.55
C TYR A 211 33.60 -6.26 24.44
N LYS A 212 34.86 -6.46 23.99
CA LYS A 212 35.83 -5.34 23.88
C LYS A 212 35.74 -4.57 22.57
N ASP A 213 35.09 -5.14 21.56
CA ASP A 213 35.05 -4.59 20.21
C ASP A 213 33.78 -3.78 19.94
N ARG A 214 33.90 -2.69 19.18
CA ARG A 214 32.79 -1.80 18.79
C ARG A 214 31.60 -2.53 18.12
N ASP A 215 31.83 -3.67 17.48
CA ASP A 215 30.76 -4.38 16.76
C ASP A 215 30.12 -5.54 17.55
N SER A 216 30.48 -5.69 18.82
CA SER A 216 30.10 -6.86 19.62
C SER A 216 28.70 -6.72 20.28
N SER A 217 28.28 -5.50 20.63
CA SER A 217 26.96 -5.18 21.19
C SER A 217 26.42 -3.87 20.64
N VAL A 218 25.10 -3.68 20.65
CA VAL A 218 24.44 -2.42 20.25
C VAL A 218 24.96 -1.23 21.05
N PHE A 219 25.33 -1.44 22.31
CA PHE A 219 25.92 -0.44 23.21
C PHE A 219 27.35 -0.03 22.84
N MET A 220 28.03 -0.83 22.02
CA MET A 220 29.38 -0.55 21.55
C MET A 220 29.44 -0.05 20.11
N GLY A 221 28.28 0.02 19.45
CA GLY A 221 28.17 0.49 18.09
C GLY A 221 27.73 -0.55 17.08
N LYS A 222 27.44 -1.80 17.46
CA LYS A 222 27.00 -2.88 16.55
C LYS A 222 25.88 -2.43 15.62
N LEU A 223 26.02 -2.79 14.35
CA LEU A 223 24.99 -2.52 13.33
C LEU A 223 23.73 -3.34 13.60
N VAL A 224 22.61 -2.66 13.73
CA VAL A 224 21.28 -3.28 13.83
C VAL A 224 20.60 -3.16 12.47
N HIS A 225 20.19 -4.29 11.90
CA HIS A 225 19.34 -4.31 10.71
C HIS A 225 17.87 -4.39 11.14
N TYR A 226 17.05 -3.42 10.74
CA TYR A 226 15.66 -3.34 11.18
C TYR A 226 14.87 -4.60 10.78
N GLN A 227 14.94 -4.99 9.52
CA GLN A 227 14.22 -6.18 9.04
C GLN A 227 14.69 -7.48 9.72
N LYS A 228 16.00 -7.68 9.91
CA LYS A 228 16.49 -8.88 10.61
C LYS A 228 16.09 -8.90 12.07
N LEU A 229 15.99 -7.72 12.69
CA LEU A 229 15.51 -7.60 14.06
C LEU A 229 14.03 -7.97 14.15
N ASP A 230 13.20 -7.46 13.24
CA ASP A 230 11.79 -7.83 13.15
C ASP A 230 11.63 -9.34 12.93
N GLU A 231 12.38 -9.93 12.00
CA GLU A 231 12.34 -11.39 11.74
C GLU A 231 12.77 -12.20 12.96
N ARG A 232 13.86 -11.81 13.64
CA ARG A 232 14.38 -12.52 14.81
C ARG A 232 13.42 -12.49 15.99
N LEU A 233 12.75 -11.36 16.19
CA LEU A 233 11.80 -11.17 17.28
C LEU A 233 10.39 -11.56 16.87
N GLU A 234 10.18 -12.08 15.65
CA GLU A 234 8.86 -12.33 15.08
C GLU A 234 7.94 -11.11 15.24
N LEU A 235 8.39 -9.88 14.94
CA LEU A 235 7.58 -8.67 15.00
C LEU A 235 6.87 -8.41 13.66
N PRO A 236 5.76 -7.64 13.65
CA PRO A 236 5.22 -7.09 12.42
C PRO A 236 6.31 -6.32 11.67
N GLN A 237 6.41 -6.52 10.35
CA GLN A 237 7.49 -5.96 9.55
C GLN A 237 7.50 -4.41 9.63
N GLY A 238 8.67 -3.82 9.90
CA GLY A 238 8.87 -2.38 10.04
C GLY A 238 8.74 -1.86 11.48
N THR A 239 8.41 -2.72 12.45
CA THR A 239 8.28 -2.36 13.87
C THR A 239 9.59 -1.78 14.41
N ALA A 240 10.72 -2.46 14.18
CA ALA A 240 12.04 -2.00 14.59
C ALA A 240 12.41 -0.63 13.99
N LYS A 241 12.18 -0.43 12.68
CA LYS A 241 12.47 0.86 12.02
C LYS A 241 11.68 2.02 12.63
N LYS A 242 10.44 1.74 13.02
CA LYS A 242 9.52 2.74 13.57
C LYS A 242 9.82 3.09 15.02
N TYR A 243 10.15 2.10 15.85
CA TYR A 243 10.13 2.26 17.30
C TYR A 243 11.48 2.06 18.00
N LEU A 244 12.45 1.36 17.40
CA LEU A 244 13.72 1.03 18.06
C LEU A 244 14.46 2.27 18.58
N LYS A 245 14.46 3.36 17.82
CA LYS A 245 15.10 4.64 18.24
C LYS A 245 14.45 5.24 19.48
N GLU A 246 13.14 5.09 19.63
CA GLU A 246 12.42 5.60 20.80
C GLU A 246 12.74 4.75 22.04
N VAL A 247 12.74 3.43 21.89
CA VAL A 247 13.05 2.50 22.98
C VAL A 247 14.53 2.61 23.39
N ALA A 248 15.45 2.75 22.44
CA ALA A 248 16.88 2.89 22.71
C ALA A 248 17.23 4.10 23.60
N LYS A 249 16.45 5.18 23.53
CA LYS A 249 16.62 6.35 24.41
C LYS A 249 16.44 6.02 25.89
N ARG A 250 15.70 4.96 26.24
CA ARG A 250 15.55 4.49 27.63
C ARG A 250 16.89 4.02 28.23
N TYR A 251 17.86 3.73 27.36
CA TYR A 251 19.19 3.23 27.71
C TYR A 251 20.32 4.18 27.31
N ASP A 252 20.01 5.49 27.16
CA ASP A 252 20.97 6.52 26.78
C ASP A 252 21.70 6.27 25.44
N LEU A 253 21.08 5.49 24.55
CA LEU A 253 21.57 5.23 23.21
C LEU A 253 21.00 6.24 22.22
N GLU A 254 21.89 6.92 21.50
CA GLU A 254 21.54 7.85 20.43
C GLU A 254 22.02 7.34 19.06
N PRO A 255 21.25 7.53 17.98
CA PRO A 255 21.69 7.18 16.63
C PRO A 255 22.97 7.93 16.25
N TYR A 256 24.03 7.20 15.91
CA TYR A 256 25.27 7.78 15.38
C TYR A 256 25.35 7.68 13.85
N GLN A 257 24.85 6.58 13.28
CA GLN A 257 24.75 6.38 11.82
C GLN A 257 23.44 5.66 11.50
N GLU A 258 22.69 6.17 10.53
CA GLU A 258 21.42 5.59 10.09
C GLU A 258 21.38 5.48 8.56
N TRP A 259 20.90 4.33 8.08
CA TRP A 259 20.62 4.03 6.68
C TRP A 259 19.18 3.52 6.55
N GLU A 260 18.74 3.26 5.32
CA GLU A 260 17.36 2.87 5.03
C GLU A 260 16.87 1.64 5.81
N ASN A 261 17.73 0.63 6.02
CA ASN A 261 17.38 -0.62 6.71
C ASN A 261 18.34 -0.96 7.89
N SER A 262 19.16 -0.02 8.33
CA SER A 262 20.08 -0.29 9.44
C SER A 262 20.48 0.96 10.22
N ILE A 263 20.90 0.74 11.46
CA ILE A 263 21.29 1.80 12.39
C ILE A 263 22.43 1.35 13.30
N ARG A 264 23.30 2.29 13.68
CA ARG A 264 24.26 2.14 14.77
C ARG A 264 23.95 3.19 15.84
N PHE A 265 24.01 2.75 17.08
CA PHE A 265 23.86 3.62 18.25
C PHE A 265 25.22 3.91 18.88
N ALA A 266 25.30 5.01 19.61
CA ALA A 266 26.38 5.30 20.55
C ALA A 266 25.77 5.62 21.91
N SER A 267 26.41 5.16 22.99
CA SER A 267 26.07 5.62 24.34
C SER A 267 26.40 7.10 24.45
N ARG A 268 25.49 7.89 25.04
CA ARG A 268 25.91 9.16 25.62
C ARG A 268 26.88 8.86 26.76
N GLU A 269 28.04 9.50 26.73
CA GLU A 269 28.96 9.59 27.88
C GLU A 269 28.34 10.46 28.99
#